data_AF-A0A2H3AK85-F1
#
_entry.id   AF-A0A2H3AK85-F1
#
_cell.length_a   1.000
_cell.length_b   1.000
_cell.length_c   1.000
_cell.angle_alpha   90.00
_cell.angle_beta   90.00
_cell.angle_gamma   90.00
#
_symmetry.space_group_name_H-M   'P 1'
#
loop_
_entity.id
_entity.type
_entity.pdbx_description
1 polymer ?
#
loop_
_entity_poly.entity_id
_entity_poly.type
_entity_poly.pdbx_seq_one_letter_code
_entity_poly.pdbx_strand_id
1 'polypeptide(L)'
;MTATKMPFYSPTVDITSLLRSWCSPGGTDNITMAHVRLDMIAIDNVLRPRLDRVRELESEIAQLHAEVDVISTTLDKYHSFHAPIRHLPPEVLLSIFSHLEPGHMPIENDAPWVLTRVCSSWRDLVTHTPTLWSTISVDSWIGRWNIPVDLESTLALLTCSLRYSNGAPLDMTLTSRRLMPPYDRITLLLKQHSNRWHSLVADSDGFIPNDLPALERFELRVHSKLFDTLQAPRLACIPLSSANSIASLLAGSLRSAALNAPSFTARNLLLSSKTPNSSLLFESIFRVVWSLKGYPVLA
;
A
#
# COMPACT_ATOMS: atom_id res chain seq x y z
N MET A 1 47.67 27.38 3.96
CA MET A 1 47.65 26.41 2.86
C MET A 1 48.90 26.62 2.01
N THR A 2 49.94 25.85 2.28
CA THR A 2 51.18 25.87 1.50
C THR A 2 50.88 25.24 0.14
N ALA A 3 50.91 26.04 -0.92
CA ALA A 3 50.86 25.53 -2.29
C ALA A 3 52.10 24.65 -2.50
N THR A 4 51.93 23.34 -2.38
CA THR A 4 52.99 22.37 -2.66
C THR A 4 53.29 22.46 -4.15
N LYS A 5 54.34 23.22 -4.48
CA LYS A 5 54.89 23.38 -5.83
C LYS A 5 54.92 21.99 -6.48
N MET A 6 54.19 21.82 -7.59
CA MET A 6 54.22 20.58 -8.36
C MET A 6 55.68 20.22 -8.63
N PRO A 7 56.15 19.01 -8.27
CA PRO A 7 57.50 18.60 -8.58
C PRO A 7 57.61 18.53 -10.11
N PHE A 8 58.32 19.50 -10.69
CA PHE A 8 58.62 19.52 -12.11
C PHE A 8 59.72 18.49 -12.35
N TYR A 9 59.35 17.35 -12.93
CA TYR A 9 60.31 16.46 -13.56
C TYR A 9 60.64 16.98 -14.96
N SER A 10 61.91 17.22 -15.25
CA SER A 10 62.37 17.53 -16.61
C SER A 10 62.98 16.26 -17.20
N PRO A 11 62.35 15.62 -18.20
CA PRO A 11 62.90 14.41 -18.80
C PRO A 11 64.23 14.71 -19.49
N THR A 12 65.14 13.75 -19.43
CA THR A 12 66.44 13.84 -20.12
C THR A 12 66.31 13.48 -21.60
N VAL A 13 65.28 12.71 -21.96
CA VAL A 13 64.95 12.33 -23.33
C VAL A 13 63.53 12.76 -23.68
N ASP A 14 63.34 13.37 -24.85
CA ASP A 14 61.99 13.62 -25.38
C ASP A 14 61.33 12.32 -25.85
N ILE A 15 60.66 11.65 -24.92
CA ILE A 15 59.98 10.39 -25.17
C ILE A 15 58.84 10.55 -26.18
N THR A 16 58.25 11.75 -26.34
CA THR A 16 57.17 11.97 -27.30
C THR A 16 57.65 11.90 -28.74
N SER A 17 58.86 12.40 -29.01
CA SER A 17 59.50 12.28 -30.32
C SER A 17 59.87 10.83 -30.64
N LEU A 18 60.35 10.05 -29.66
CA LEU A 18 60.63 8.62 -29.84
C LEU A 18 59.36 7.79 -30.10
N LEU A 19 58.26 8.10 -29.42
CA LEU A 19 56.97 7.44 -29.66
C LEU A 19 56.41 7.75 -31.06
N ARG A 20 56.62 8.98 -31.55
CA ARG A 20 56.17 9.41 -32.90
C ARG A 20 57.00 8.82 -34.03
N SER A 21 58.29 8.52 -33.80
CA SER A 21 59.15 7.93 -34.83
C SER A 21 58.89 6.44 -35.07
N TRP A 22 58.09 5.79 -34.21
CA TRP A 22 57.83 4.35 -34.24
C TRP A 22 59.12 3.50 -34.20
N CYS A 23 60.22 4.05 -33.67
CA CYS A 23 61.46 3.32 -33.53
C CYS A 23 61.28 2.19 -32.51
N SER A 24 61.61 0.96 -32.93
CA SER A 24 61.64 -0.17 -32.00
C SER A 24 62.72 0.05 -30.93
N PRO A 25 62.50 -0.36 -29.66
CA PRO A 25 63.52 -0.28 -28.61
C PRO A 25 64.85 -0.97 -28.99
N GLY A 26 64.81 -1.98 -29.87
CA GLY A 26 66.01 -2.66 -30.37
C GLY A 26 66.79 -1.89 -31.45
N GLY A 27 66.20 -0.86 -32.04
CA GLY A 27 66.82 0.04 -33.02
C GLY A 27 67.27 1.39 -32.44
N THR A 28 67.07 1.61 -31.14
CA THR A 28 67.47 2.83 -30.43
C THR A 28 68.85 2.62 -29.80
N ASP A 29 69.70 3.66 -29.77
CA ASP A 29 71.03 3.53 -29.19
C ASP A 29 70.99 3.24 -27.68
N ASN A 30 71.99 2.50 -27.20
CA ASN A 30 72.05 2.06 -25.80
C ASN A 30 72.08 3.21 -24.79
N ILE A 31 72.55 4.40 -25.18
CA ILE A 31 72.68 5.56 -24.29
C ILE A 31 71.30 6.21 -24.11
N THR A 32 70.56 6.43 -25.20
CA THR A 32 69.18 6.93 -25.16
C THR A 32 68.29 5.98 -24.36
N MET A 33 68.43 4.67 -24.56
CA MET A 33 67.67 3.68 -23.78
C MET A 33 68.03 3.67 -22.29
N ALA A 34 69.28 3.93 -21.93
CA ALA A 34 69.69 4.07 -20.53
C ALA A 34 69.06 5.32 -19.89
N HIS A 35 69.06 6.45 -20.58
CA HIS A 35 68.42 7.68 -20.11
C HIS A 35 66.90 7.51 -19.95
N VAL A 36 66.21 6.83 -20.88
CA VAL A 36 64.78 6.51 -20.74
C VAL A 36 64.50 5.68 -19.48
N ARG A 37 65.37 4.70 -19.16
CA ARG A 37 65.23 3.89 -17.93
C ARG A 37 65.43 4.73 -16.68
N LEU A 38 66.42 5.63 -16.67
CA LEU A 38 66.67 6.54 -15.55
C LEU A 38 65.49 7.51 -15.38
N ASP A 39 64.95 8.04 -16.48
CA ASP A 39 63.76 8.90 -16.47
C ASP A 39 62.55 8.18 -15.89
N MET A 40 62.33 6.92 -16.28
CA MET A 40 61.24 6.11 -15.75
C MET A 40 61.37 5.90 -14.23
N ILE A 41 62.57 5.61 -13.73
CA ILE A 41 62.83 5.46 -12.29
C ILE A 41 62.61 6.78 -11.56
N ALA A 42 63.09 7.89 -12.13
CA ALA A 42 62.93 9.22 -11.53
C ALA A 42 61.45 9.64 -11.44
N ILE A 43 60.67 9.38 -12.49
CA ILE A 43 59.22 9.61 -12.52
C ILE A 43 58.52 8.72 -11.49
N ASP A 44 58.85 7.43 -11.42
CA ASP A 44 58.27 6.49 -10.46
C ASP A 44 58.55 6.92 -9.00
N ASN A 45 59.77 7.39 -8.70
CA ASN A 45 60.13 7.92 -7.40
C ASN A 45 59.36 9.20 -7.02
N VAL A 46 58.95 10.02 -8.01
CA VAL A 46 58.09 11.19 -7.78
C VAL A 46 56.63 10.78 -7.63
N LEU A 47 56.18 9.77 -8.38
CA LEU A 47 54.79 9.32 -8.41
C LEU A 47 54.39 8.52 -7.16
N ARG A 48 55.24 7.58 -6.72
CA ARG A 48 54.92 6.67 -5.59
C ARG A 48 54.48 7.42 -4.33
N PRO A 49 55.21 8.43 -3.81
CA PRO A 49 54.79 9.15 -2.62
C PRO A 49 53.44 9.87 -2.78
N ARG A 50 53.07 10.26 -4.00
CA ARG A 50 51.77 10.87 -4.29
C ARG A 50 50.66 9.86 -4.30
N LEU A 51 50.88 8.68 -4.89
CA LEU A 51 49.94 7.57 -4.82
C LEU A 51 49.72 7.10 -3.37
N ASP A 52 50.79 6.99 -2.60
CA ASP A 52 50.69 6.64 -1.17
C ASP A 52 49.92 7.70 -0.39
N ARG A 53 50.15 9.00 -0.65
CA ARG A 53 49.37 10.07 -0.04
C ARG A 53 47.91 10.08 -0.45
N VAL A 54 47.59 9.75 -1.72
CA VAL A 54 46.20 9.60 -2.17
C VAL A 54 45.53 8.46 -1.41
N ARG A 55 46.18 7.30 -1.31
CA ARG A 55 45.65 6.16 -0.56
C ARG A 55 45.45 6.46 0.92
N GLU A 56 46.37 7.19 1.53
CA GLU A 56 46.26 7.64 2.91
C GLU A 56 45.06 8.57 3.11
N LEU A 57 44.91 9.57 2.24
CA LEU A 57 43.76 10.49 2.28
C LEU A 57 42.43 9.78 2.01
N GLU A 58 42.40 8.83 1.08
CA GLU A 58 41.21 7.99 0.83
C GLU A 58 40.84 7.16 2.06
N SER A 59 41.84 6.63 2.77
CA SER A 59 41.63 5.93 4.04
C SER A 59 41.11 6.86 5.12
N GLU A 60 41.63 8.09 5.22
CA GLU A 60 41.18 9.11 6.18
C GLU A 60 39.73 9.54 5.88
N ILE A 61 39.38 9.77 4.62
CA ILE A 61 38.01 10.08 4.19
C ILE A 61 37.06 8.93 4.54
N ALA A 62 37.46 7.69 4.28
CA ALA A 62 36.65 6.51 4.61
C ALA A 62 36.41 6.40 6.12
N GLN A 63 37.44 6.67 6.94
CA GLN A 63 37.31 6.69 8.39
C GLN A 63 36.35 7.79 8.86
N LEU A 64 36.52 9.02 8.36
CA LEU A 64 35.66 10.15 8.71
C LEU A 64 34.19 9.91 8.33
N HIS A 65 33.92 9.29 7.16
CA HIS A 65 32.56 8.90 6.81
C HIS A 65 31.98 7.88 7.79
N ALA A 66 32.76 6.86 8.19
CA ALA A 66 32.30 5.90 9.19
C ALA A 66 32.02 6.58 10.55
N GLU A 67 32.83 7.55 10.96
CA GLU A 67 32.58 8.35 12.17
C GLU A 67 31.29 9.19 12.04
N VAL A 68 31.09 9.84 10.89
CA VAL A 68 29.85 10.58 10.59
C VAL A 68 28.62 9.68 10.61
N ASP A 69 28.70 8.46 10.08
CA ASP A 69 27.61 7.49 10.09
C ASP A 69 27.24 7.08 11.54
N VAL A 70 28.25 6.86 12.40
CA VAL A 70 28.01 6.55 13.81
C VAL A 70 27.40 7.73 14.57
N ILE A 71 27.87 8.95 14.31
CA ILE A 71 27.37 10.15 14.99
C ILE A 71 25.95 10.49 14.50
N SER A 72 25.70 10.42 13.19
CA SER A 72 24.38 10.70 12.59
C SER A 72 23.32 9.72 13.10
N THR A 73 23.60 8.42 13.13
CA THR A 73 22.68 7.43 13.71
C THR A 73 22.42 7.65 15.20
N THR A 74 23.36 8.25 15.93
CA THR A 74 23.17 8.65 17.32
C THR A 74 22.28 9.89 17.42
N LEU A 75 22.50 10.89 16.56
CA LEU A 75 21.69 12.10 16.48
C LEU A 75 20.24 11.79 16.09
N ASP A 76 20.01 10.86 15.17
CA ASP A 76 18.70 10.39 14.75
C ASP A 76 17.89 9.79 15.92
N LYS A 77 18.54 9.16 16.88
CA LYS A 77 17.89 8.67 18.11
C LYS A 77 17.37 9.82 18.97
N TYR A 78 18.15 10.90 19.11
CA TYR A 78 17.73 12.09 19.83
C TYR A 78 16.59 12.81 19.11
N HIS A 79 16.68 12.96 17.78
CA HIS A 79 15.58 13.51 16.98
C HIS A 79 14.30 12.66 17.12
N SER A 80 14.44 11.34 17.05
CA SER A 80 13.32 10.41 17.25
C SER A 80 12.72 10.52 18.65
N PHE A 81 13.54 10.69 19.68
CA PHE A 81 13.07 10.87 21.07
C PHE A 81 12.30 12.18 21.25
N HIS A 82 12.73 13.26 20.61
CA HIS A 82 12.07 14.56 20.64
C HIS A 82 10.95 14.72 19.60
N ALA A 83 10.66 13.69 18.81
CA ALA A 83 9.64 13.76 17.77
C ALA A 83 8.29 14.23 18.35
N PRO A 84 7.63 15.26 17.76
CA PRO A 84 6.38 15.81 18.29
C PRO A 84 5.30 14.77 18.56
N ILE A 85 5.26 13.72 17.74
CA ILE A 85 4.30 12.62 17.83
C ILE A 85 4.36 11.85 19.17
N ARG A 86 5.50 11.87 19.87
CA ARG A 86 5.68 11.21 21.17
C ARG A 86 5.07 12.00 22.33
N HIS A 87 4.77 13.27 22.12
CA HIS A 87 4.12 14.14 23.10
C HIS A 87 2.59 14.21 22.92
N LEU A 88 2.05 13.54 21.89
CA LEU A 88 0.62 13.55 21.63
C LEU A 88 -0.11 12.63 22.62
N PRO A 89 -1.26 13.06 23.16
CA PRO A 89 -2.15 12.19 23.90
C PRO A 89 -2.64 11.01 23.06
N PRO A 90 -2.95 9.86 23.68
CA PRO A 90 -3.50 8.69 22.99
C PRO A 90 -4.70 8.99 22.10
N GLU A 91 -5.59 9.89 22.52
CA GLU A 91 -6.81 10.25 21.81
C GLU A 91 -6.51 10.96 20.48
N VAL A 92 -5.48 11.82 20.49
CA VAL A 92 -5.03 12.54 19.28
C VAL A 92 -4.37 11.55 18.32
N LEU A 93 -3.54 10.63 18.82
CA LEU A 93 -2.95 9.56 18.00
C LEU A 93 -4.04 8.69 17.35
N LEU A 94 -5.05 8.30 18.12
CA LEU A 94 -6.20 7.54 17.61
C LEU A 94 -6.97 8.29 16.55
N SER A 95 -7.20 9.59 16.76
CA SER A 95 -7.83 10.44 15.74
C SER A 95 -6.98 10.55 14.49
N ILE A 96 -5.65 10.52 14.57
CA ILE A 96 -4.79 10.49 13.38
C ILE A 96 -4.91 9.12 12.69
N PHE A 97 -4.84 8.03 13.46
CA PHE A 97 -4.91 6.67 12.93
C PHE A 97 -6.24 6.36 12.25
N SER A 98 -7.35 6.95 12.71
CA SER A 98 -8.67 6.76 12.09
C SER A 98 -8.80 7.36 10.69
N HIS A 99 -7.87 8.21 10.26
CA HIS A 99 -7.83 8.74 8.89
C HIS A 99 -7.06 7.84 7.93
N LEU A 100 -6.42 6.78 8.42
CA LEU A 100 -5.72 5.83 7.57
C LEU A 100 -6.74 4.92 6.90
N GLU A 101 -6.68 4.85 5.57
CA GLU A 101 -7.49 3.90 4.83
C GLU A 101 -6.90 2.49 5.02
N PRO A 102 -7.73 1.48 5.32
CA PRO A 102 -7.27 0.10 5.35
C PRO A 102 -6.78 -0.31 3.97
N GLY A 103 -5.71 -1.10 3.95
CA GLY A 103 -5.21 -1.69 2.72
C GLY A 103 -6.25 -2.56 2.03
N HIS A 104 -6.04 -2.82 0.74
CA HIS A 104 -6.94 -3.63 -0.08
C HIS A 104 -7.08 -5.08 0.41
N MET A 105 -6.09 -5.57 1.18
CA MET A 105 -6.08 -6.83 1.91
C MET A 105 -5.36 -6.63 3.26
N PRO A 106 -5.63 -7.44 4.29
CA PRO A 106 -4.81 -7.46 5.49
C PRO A 106 -3.41 -7.98 5.16
N ILE A 107 -2.47 -7.05 4.96
CA ILE A 107 -1.05 -7.31 4.77
C ILE A 107 -0.29 -6.59 5.89
N GLU A 108 0.86 -7.12 6.31
CA GLU A 108 1.63 -6.56 7.43
C GLU A 108 2.04 -5.09 7.26
N ASN A 109 2.12 -4.60 6.03
CA ASN A 109 2.54 -3.25 5.69
C ASN A 109 1.38 -2.26 5.56
N ASP A 110 0.14 -2.73 5.64
CA ASP A 110 -1.06 -1.88 5.53
C ASP A 110 -1.57 -1.45 6.90
N ALA A 111 -2.36 -0.39 6.96
CA ALA A 111 -3.05 0.01 8.18
C ALA A 111 -4.15 -1.01 8.54
N PRO A 112 -4.37 -1.32 9.83
CA PRO A 112 -3.66 -0.77 11.00
C PRO A 112 -2.38 -1.56 11.38
N TRP A 113 -2.01 -2.62 10.66
CA TRP A 113 -0.88 -3.50 10.98
C TRP A 113 0.46 -2.76 11.06
N VAL A 114 0.75 -1.88 10.11
CA VAL A 114 2.00 -1.10 10.09
C VAL A 114 2.21 -0.29 11.38
N LEU A 115 1.12 0.20 11.98
CA LEU A 115 1.18 0.97 13.23
C LEU A 115 1.62 0.12 14.42
N THR A 116 1.27 -1.17 14.43
CA THR A 116 1.63 -2.10 15.51
C THR A 116 3.14 -2.42 15.55
N ARG A 117 3.88 -2.02 14.51
CA ARG A 117 5.32 -2.26 14.37
C ARG A 117 6.18 -1.04 14.74
N VAL A 118 5.57 0.12 14.96
CA VAL A 118 6.29 1.38 15.26
C VAL A 118 6.91 1.34 16.66
N CYS A 119 6.12 1.10 17.70
CA CYS A 119 6.60 0.92 19.07
C CYS A 119 5.58 0.15 19.92
N SER A 120 5.97 -0.26 21.13
CA SER A 120 5.07 -0.96 22.07
C SER A 120 3.82 -0.16 22.42
N SER A 121 3.97 1.14 22.72
CA SER A 121 2.85 2.01 23.06
C SER A 121 1.82 2.13 21.92
N TRP A 122 2.28 2.21 20.67
CA TRP A 122 1.38 2.23 19.51
C TRP A 122 0.71 0.88 19.31
N ARG A 123 1.44 -0.22 19.49
CA ARG A 123 0.86 -1.56 19.42
C ARG A 123 -0.24 -1.74 20.45
N ASP A 124 -0.01 -1.36 21.70
CA ASP A 124 -0.99 -1.48 22.77
C ASP A 124 -2.23 -0.64 22.44
N LEU A 125 -2.05 0.62 22.06
CA LEU A 125 -3.15 1.51 21.70
C LEU A 125 -3.96 1.02 20.50
N VAL A 126 -3.30 0.57 19.43
CA VAL A 126 -3.96 0.09 18.21
C VAL A 126 -4.70 -1.22 18.47
N THR A 127 -4.09 -2.17 19.19
CA THR A 127 -4.72 -3.48 19.47
C THR A 127 -5.89 -3.38 20.44
N HIS A 128 -5.93 -2.36 21.30
CA HIS A 128 -7.05 -2.09 22.23
C HIS A 128 -8.10 -1.15 21.65
N THR A 129 -8.01 -0.77 20.37
CA THR A 129 -9.00 0.11 19.72
C THR A 129 -9.73 -0.62 18.60
N PRO A 130 -10.89 -1.26 18.91
CA PRO A 130 -11.61 -2.09 17.96
C PRO A 130 -12.00 -1.42 16.64
N THR A 131 -12.28 -0.12 16.66
CA THR A 131 -12.72 0.65 15.48
C THR A 131 -11.63 0.82 14.41
N LEU A 132 -10.35 0.61 14.75
CA LEU A 132 -9.28 0.59 13.74
C LEU A 132 -9.27 -0.73 12.94
N TRP A 133 -9.92 -1.77 13.47
CA TRP A 133 -9.96 -3.11 12.90
C TRP A 133 -11.34 -3.47 12.34
N SER A 134 -12.31 -2.56 12.43
CA SER A 134 -13.68 -2.80 11.97
C SER A 134 -13.82 -2.78 10.46
N THR A 135 -12.88 -2.16 9.73
CA THR A 135 -12.95 -2.08 8.28
C THR A 135 -12.04 -3.14 7.64
N ILE A 136 -12.63 -4.06 6.89
CA ILE A 136 -11.95 -5.19 6.25
C ILE A 136 -12.18 -5.09 4.74
N SER A 137 -11.09 -4.90 3.98
CA SER A 137 -11.12 -5.04 2.53
C SER A 137 -10.48 -6.35 2.13
N VAL A 138 -11.12 -7.07 1.21
CA VAL A 138 -10.59 -8.23 0.52
C VAL A 138 -10.79 -8.02 -0.97
N ASP A 139 -9.76 -7.49 -1.62
CA ASP A 139 -9.78 -7.23 -3.06
C ASP A 139 -8.88 -8.18 -3.84
N SER A 140 -9.47 -8.94 -4.76
CA SER A 140 -8.76 -9.98 -5.53
C SER A 140 -7.85 -9.41 -6.63
N TRP A 141 -7.84 -8.09 -6.85
CA TRP A 141 -7.03 -7.46 -7.90
C TRP A 141 -5.53 -7.47 -7.61
N ILE A 142 -5.14 -7.72 -6.36
CA ILE A 142 -3.74 -7.82 -5.91
C ILE A 142 -3.00 -8.94 -6.66
N GLY A 143 -3.70 -10.04 -7.00
CA GLY A 143 -3.14 -11.12 -7.82
C GLY A 143 -2.76 -10.71 -9.26
N ARG A 144 -3.26 -9.59 -9.79
CA ARG A 144 -2.80 -9.05 -11.10
C ARG A 144 -1.45 -8.33 -11.01
N TRP A 145 -1.06 -7.86 -9.84
CA TRP A 145 0.17 -7.10 -9.63
C TRP A 145 1.35 -7.99 -9.24
N ASN A 146 1.24 -9.32 -9.39
CA ASN A 146 2.27 -10.30 -9.03
C ASN A 146 2.80 -10.17 -7.59
N ILE A 147 1.99 -9.67 -6.66
CA ILE A 147 2.35 -9.66 -5.24
C ILE A 147 2.16 -11.09 -4.73
N PRO A 148 3.24 -11.80 -4.31
CA PRO A 148 3.11 -13.13 -3.73
C PRO A 148 2.46 -13.00 -2.35
N VAL A 149 1.13 -13.10 -2.30
CA VAL A 149 0.37 -13.11 -1.04
C VAL A 149 0.21 -14.57 -0.62
N ASP A 150 0.84 -14.93 0.50
CA ASP A 150 0.64 -16.22 1.14
C ASP A 150 -0.75 -16.28 1.82
N LEU A 151 -1.50 -17.36 1.55
CA LEU A 151 -2.87 -17.52 2.04
C LEU A 151 -2.90 -17.72 3.56
N GLU A 152 -1.95 -18.46 4.13
CA GLU A 152 -1.94 -18.71 5.58
C GLU A 152 -1.59 -17.43 6.36
N SER A 153 -0.61 -16.66 5.89
CA SER A 153 -0.28 -15.36 6.45
C SER A 153 -1.48 -14.41 6.42
N THR A 154 -2.20 -14.36 5.29
CA THR A 154 -3.42 -13.56 5.15
C THR A 154 -4.52 -14.01 6.12
N LEU A 155 -4.74 -15.31 6.25
CA LEU A 155 -5.72 -15.86 7.18
C LEU A 155 -5.35 -15.57 8.64
N ALA A 156 -4.07 -15.64 9.00
CA ALA A 156 -3.58 -15.31 10.33
C ALA A 156 -3.80 -13.82 10.66
N LEU A 157 -3.46 -12.93 9.73
CA LEU A 157 -3.70 -11.49 9.87
C LEU A 157 -5.20 -11.20 9.95
N LEU A 158 -6.02 -11.78 9.08
CA LEU A 158 -7.47 -11.58 9.11
C LEU A 158 -8.09 -12.09 10.41
N THR A 159 -7.67 -13.26 10.89
CA THR A 159 -8.12 -13.82 12.18
C THR A 159 -7.77 -12.86 13.33
N CYS A 160 -6.56 -12.30 13.32
CA CYS A 160 -6.16 -11.33 14.32
C CYS A 160 -6.95 -10.01 14.21
N SER A 161 -7.18 -9.51 12.99
CA SER A 161 -8.00 -8.31 12.75
C SER A 161 -9.41 -8.51 13.30
N LEU A 162 -10.04 -9.65 13.03
CA LEU A 162 -11.35 -10.00 13.57
C LEU A 162 -11.33 -10.07 15.10
N ARG A 163 -10.27 -10.63 15.70
CA ARG A 163 -10.10 -10.65 17.16
C ARG A 163 -9.98 -9.25 17.75
N TYR A 164 -9.16 -8.38 17.16
CA TYR A 164 -8.98 -7.00 17.65
C TYR A 164 -10.21 -6.11 17.39
N SER A 165 -10.96 -6.36 16.32
CA SER A 165 -12.27 -5.73 16.09
C SER A 165 -13.28 -6.03 17.21
N ASN A 166 -12.98 -7.02 18.04
CA ASN A 166 -13.77 -7.46 19.18
C ASN A 166 -15.27 -7.54 18.85
N GLY A 167 -16.12 -6.67 19.41
CA GLY A 167 -17.57 -6.58 19.18
C GLY A 167 -18.02 -5.43 18.28
N ALA A 168 -17.08 -4.69 17.66
CA ALA A 168 -17.39 -3.54 16.83
C ALA A 168 -18.18 -3.95 15.56
N PRO A 169 -19.04 -3.07 15.03
CA PRO A 169 -19.66 -3.27 13.72
C PRO A 169 -18.59 -3.43 12.64
N LEU A 170 -18.76 -4.38 11.72
CA LEU A 170 -17.80 -4.64 10.65
C LEU A 170 -18.24 -3.99 9.33
N ASP A 171 -17.32 -3.25 8.72
CA ASP A 171 -17.46 -2.66 7.40
C ASP A 171 -16.59 -3.42 6.41
N MET A 172 -17.23 -4.09 5.46
CA MET A 172 -16.53 -5.00 4.57
C MET A 172 -16.64 -4.62 3.12
N THR A 173 -15.52 -4.75 2.41
CA THR A 173 -15.47 -4.68 0.95
C THR A 173 -14.89 -5.98 0.42
N LEU A 174 -15.70 -6.79 -0.24
CA LEU A 174 -15.36 -8.12 -0.72
C LEU A 174 -15.54 -8.15 -2.25
N THR A 175 -14.50 -7.77 -2.98
CA THR A 175 -14.53 -7.70 -4.44
C THR A 175 -13.65 -8.77 -5.07
N SER A 176 -14.29 -9.66 -5.84
CA SER A 176 -13.66 -10.70 -6.64
C SER A 176 -14.42 -10.97 -7.93
N ARG A 177 -13.81 -10.60 -9.08
CA ARG A 177 -14.37 -10.95 -10.40
C ARG A 177 -14.32 -12.44 -10.72
N ARG A 178 -13.66 -13.25 -9.89
CA ARG A 178 -13.56 -14.71 -10.00
C ARG A 178 -13.34 -15.28 -8.60
N LEU A 179 -14.41 -15.49 -7.82
CA LEU A 179 -14.29 -16.35 -6.65
C LEU A 179 -13.92 -17.76 -7.13
N MET A 180 -12.63 -18.08 -7.01
CA MET A 180 -12.11 -19.43 -7.13
C MET A 180 -12.23 -20.13 -5.76
N PRO A 181 -12.35 -21.47 -5.71
CA PRO A 181 -12.52 -22.26 -4.48
C PRO A 181 -11.47 -22.07 -3.35
N PRO A 182 -10.22 -21.57 -3.56
CA PRO A 182 -9.30 -21.31 -2.43
C PRO A 182 -9.74 -20.20 -1.46
N TYR A 183 -10.72 -19.37 -1.85
CA TYR A 183 -11.30 -18.32 -1.00
C TYR A 183 -12.41 -18.84 -0.07
N ASP A 184 -12.74 -20.14 -0.13
CA ASP A 184 -13.71 -20.77 0.77
C ASP A 184 -13.32 -20.59 2.24
N ARG A 185 -12.02 -20.61 2.58
CA ARG A 185 -11.57 -20.41 3.97
C ARG A 185 -11.72 -18.97 4.46
N ILE A 186 -11.35 -17.98 3.64
CA ILE A 186 -11.51 -16.56 3.99
C ILE A 186 -12.99 -16.23 4.13
N THR A 187 -13.79 -16.65 3.14
CA THR A 187 -15.23 -16.42 3.16
C THR A 187 -15.91 -17.13 4.33
N LEU A 188 -15.55 -18.38 4.63
CA LEU A 188 -16.06 -19.12 5.80
C LEU A 188 -15.70 -18.41 7.11
N LEU A 189 -14.45 -17.95 7.26
CA LEU A 189 -14.02 -17.20 8.44
C LEU A 189 -14.80 -15.90 8.61
N LEU A 190 -14.94 -15.11 7.54
CA LEU A 190 -15.73 -13.86 7.59
C LEU A 190 -17.19 -14.16 7.94
N LYS A 191 -17.76 -15.21 7.36
CA LYS A 191 -19.16 -15.63 7.55
C LYS A 191 -19.47 -15.93 9.02
N GLN A 192 -18.50 -16.45 9.79
CA GLN A 192 -18.66 -16.70 11.23
C GLN A 192 -18.95 -15.42 12.03
N HIS A 193 -18.56 -14.25 11.51
CA HIS A 193 -18.76 -12.94 12.13
C HIS A 193 -19.85 -12.11 11.45
N SER A 194 -20.67 -12.73 10.60
CA SER A 194 -21.70 -12.06 9.80
C SER A 194 -22.81 -11.38 10.58
N ASN A 195 -23.04 -11.81 11.83
CA ASN A 195 -24.03 -11.23 12.72
C ASN A 195 -23.74 -9.75 13.07
N ARG A 196 -22.52 -9.26 12.86
CA ARG A 196 -22.13 -7.88 13.15
C ARG A 196 -21.71 -7.07 11.91
N TRP A 197 -21.95 -7.60 10.72
CA TRP A 197 -21.69 -6.84 9.50
C TRP A 197 -22.63 -5.64 9.45
N HIS A 198 -22.06 -4.43 9.44
CA HIS A 198 -22.78 -3.16 9.40
C HIS A 198 -22.86 -2.61 7.98
N SER A 199 -21.75 -2.68 7.23
CA SER A 199 -21.69 -2.34 5.82
C SER A 199 -21.07 -3.47 5.02
N LEU A 200 -21.65 -3.79 3.87
CA LEU A 200 -21.12 -4.79 2.94
C LEU A 200 -21.13 -4.25 1.52
N VAL A 201 -19.98 -4.31 0.85
CA VAL A 201 -19.86 -4.15 -0.60
C VAL A 201 -19.34 -5.46 -1.16
N ALA A 202 -20.08 -6.06 -2.09
CA ALA A 202 -19.70 -7.33 -2.71
C ALA A 202 -19.96 -7.33 -4.22
N ASP A 203 -19.25 -8.16 -4.96
CA ASP A 203 -19.50 -8.43 -6.39
C ASP A 203 -19.90 -9.90 -6.65
N SER A 204 -20.24 -10.64 -5.60
CA SER A 204 -20.79 -11.99 -5.66
C SER A 204 -21.60 -12.29 -4.40
N ASP A 205 -22.58 -13.18 -4.53
CA ASP A 205 -23.57 -13.51 -3.49
C ASP A 205 -23.34 -14.86 -2.80
N GLY A 206 -22.60 -15.78 -3.42
CA GLY A 206 -22.49 -17.18 -2.98
C GLY A 206 -21.95 -17.40 -1.55
N PHE A 207 -21.24 -16.43 -0.98
CA PHE A 207 -20.75 -16.50 0.40
C PHE A 207 -21.61 -15.75 1.41
N ILE A 208 -22.54 -14.91 0.95
CA ILE A 208 -23.32 -14.01 1.79
C ILE A 208 -24.42 -14.81 2.51
N PRO A 209 -24.48 -14.80 3.86
CA PRO A 209 -25.61 -15.36 4.59
C PRO A 209 -26.93 -14.67 4.25
N ASN A 210 -28.03 -15.40 4.39
CA ASN A 210 -29.35 -14.81 4.31
C ASN A 210 -29.70 -13.99 5.56
N ASP A 211 -29.17 -14.32 6.73
CA ASP A 211 -29.45 -13.61 7.98
C ASP A 211 -28.31 -12.62 8.31
N LEU A 212 -28.62 -11.33 8.24
CA LEU A 212 -27.67 -10.23 8.45
C LEU A 212 -28.33 -9.16 9.36
N PRO A 213 -28.44 -9.43 10.68
CA PRO A 213 -29.27 -8.65 11.60
C PRO A 213 -28.73 -7.23 11.88
N ALA A 214 -27.42 -7.02 11.74
CA ALA A 214 -26.76 -5.73 11.97
C ALA A 214 -26.55 -4.89 10.70
N LEU A 215 -26.92 -5.42 9.52
CA LEU A 215 -26.57 -4.82 8.24
C LEU A 215 -27.43 -3.58 7.96
N GLU A 216 -26.76 -2.44 7.79
CA GLU A 216 -27.39 -1.16 7.49
C GLU A 216 -27.10 -0.70 6.05
N ARG A 217 -25.93 -1.04 5.50
CA ARG A 217 -25.56 -0.72 4.12
C ARG A 217 -25.19 -1.99 3.36
N PHE A 218 -25.78 -2.17 2.18
CA PHE A 218 -25.45 -3.30 1.33
C PHE A 218 -25.38 -2.89 -0.14
N GLU A 219 -24.22 -3.08 -0.76
CA GLU A 219 -24.01 -2.89 -2.20
C GLU A 219 -23.61 -4.24 -2.81
N LEU A 220 -24.43 -4.74 -3.74
CA LEU A 220 -24.10 -5.90 -4.57
C LEU A 220 -23.94 -5.48 -6.03
N ARG A 221 -22.77 -5.77 -6.61
CA ARG A 221 -22.38 -5.35 -7.98
C ARG A 221 -22.78 -6.36 -9.07
N VAL A 222 -23.54 -7.39 -8.71
CA VAL A 222 -24.06 -8.42 -9.61
C VAL A 222 -25.55 -8.63 -9.39
N HIS A 223 -26.23 -9.15 -10.42
CA HIS A 223 -27.60 -9.61 -10.27
C HIS A 223 -27.63 -10.88 -9.41
N SER A 224 -28.53 -10.93 -8.43
CA SER A 224 -28.60 -12.02 -7.46
C SER A 224 -30.03 -12.23 -6.96
N LYS A 225 -30.38 -13.50 -6.72
CA LYS A 225 -31.62 -13.90 -6.06
C LYS A 225 -31.54 -13.84 -4.53
N LEU A 226 -30.38 -13.52 -3.96
CA LEU A 226 -30.17 -13.38 -2.52
C LEU A 226 -31.19 -12.41 -1.91
N PHE A 227 -31.49 -11.31 -2.61
CA PHE A 227 -32.45 -10.30 -2.15
C PHE A 227 -33.87 -10.85 -1.93
N ASP A 228 -34.24 -11.95 -2.58
CA ASP A 228 -35.55 -12.59 -2.38
C ASP A 228 -35.65 -13.28 -1.01
N THR A 229 -34.53 -13.74 -0.46
CA THR A 229 -34.46 -14.51 0.79
C THR A 229 -33.70 -13.78 1.91
N LEU A 230 -33.20 -12.58 1.65
CA LEU A 230 -32.38 -11.81 2.58
C LEU A 230 -33.21 -11.29 3.76
N GLN A 231 -32.72 -11.56 4.97
CA GLN A 231 -33.22 -11.08 6.25
C GLN A 231 -32.23 -10.07 6.82
N ALA A 232 -32.47 -8.79 6.53
CA ALA A 232 -31.64 -7.68 6.99
C ALA A 232 -32.55 -6.56 7.55
N PRO A 233 -33.04 -6.69 8.80
CA PRO A 233 -34.08 -5.82 9.35
C PRO A 233 -33.65 -4.36 9.50
N ARG A 234 -32.34 -4.10 9.57
CA ARG A 234 -31.75 -2.76 9.72
C ARG A 234 -31.31 -2.14 8.39
N LEU A 235 -31.54 -2.82 7.26
CA LEU A 235 -31.04 -2.37 5.98
C LEU A 235 -31.64 -1.00 5.64
N ALA A 236 -30.77 -0.01 5.56
CA ALA A 236 -31.14 1.40 5.44
C ALA A 236 -30.61 2.02 4.16
N CYS A 237 -29.66 1.42 3.43
CA CYS A 237 -29.14 1.98 2.19
C CYS A 237 -28.64 0.89 1.22
N ILE A 238 -28.99 1.05 -0.06
CA ILE A 238 -28.43 0.26 -1.17
C ILE A 238 -27.84 1.24 -2.19
N PRO A 239 -26.50 1.42 -2.19
CA PRO A 239 -25.82 2.27 -3.17
C PRO A 239 -25.94 1.68 -4.57
N LEU A 240 -26.40 2.49 -5.53
CA LEU A 240 -26.47 2.12 -6.94
C LEU A 240 -25.26 2.72 -7.65
N SER A 241 -24.14 2.01 -7.60
CA SER A 241 -22.87 2.47 -8.18
C SER A 241 -22.62 1.94 -9.60
N SER A 242 -23.38 0.92 -10.06
CA SER A 242 -23.13 0.23 -11.32
C SER A 242 -24.41 -0.03 -12.15
N ALA A 243 -24.25 -0.16 -13.48
CA ALA A 243 -25.34 -0.52 -14.39
C ALA A 243 -26.00 -1.88 -14.03
N ASN A 244 -25.26 -2.80 -13.41
CA ASN A 244 -25.78 -4.09 -12.96
C ASN A 244 -26.66 -3.97 -11.70
N SER A 245 -26.31 -3.04 -10.81
CA SER A 245 -27.13 -2.71 -9.62
C SER A 245 -28.48 -2.12 -10.04
N ILE A 246 -28.51 -1.36 -11.14
CA ILE A 246 -29.74 -0.80 -11.73
C ILE A 246 -30.60 -1.90 -12.38
N ALA A 247 -30.00 -2.87 -13.08
CA ALA A 247 -30.72 -4.01 -13.64
C ALA A 247 -31.43 -4.85 -12.55
N SER A 248 -30.83 -4.96 -11.35
CA SER A 248 -31.40 -5.69 -10.22
C SER A 248 -32.64 -5.01 -9.61
N LEU A 249 -32.74 -3.68 -9.69
CA LEU A 249 -33.96 -2.94 -9.36
C LEU A 249 -35.09 -3.23 -10.36
N LEU A 250 -34.75 -3.26 -11.65
CA LEU A 250 -35.70 -3.51 -12.73
C LEU A 250 -36.20 -4.97 -12.74
N ALA A 251 -35.38 -5.91 -12.28
CA ALA A 251 -35.71 -7.35 -12.24
C ALA A 251 -36.63 -7.76 -11.07
N GLY A 252 -37.07 -6.84 -10.20
CA GLY A 252 -38.02 -7.14 -9.12
C GLY A 252 -37.42 -7.76 -7.85
N SER A 253 -36.16 -8.19 -7.85
CA SER A 253 -35.50 -8.79 -6.67
C SER A 253 -35.33 -7.83 -5.49
N LEU A 254 -35.35 -6.51 -5.71
CA LEU A 254 -35.30 -5.54 -4.61
C LEU A 254 -36.69 -5.22 -4.03
N ARG A 255 -37.78 -5.56 -4.73
CA ARG A 255 -39.16 -5.43 -4.22
C ARG A 255 -39.40 -6.41 -3.06
N SER A 256 -38.92 -7.65 -3.18
CA SER A 256 -38.95 -8.67 -2.12
C SER A 256 -38.09 -8.26 -0.91
N ALA A 257 -36.86 -7.79 -1.13
CA ALA A 257 -35.99 -7.28 -0.06
C ALA A 257 -36.59 -6.08 0.68
N ALA A 258 -37.18 -5.11 -0.04
CA ALA A 258 -37.82 -3.94 0.55
C ALA A 258 -39.07 -4.28 1.37
N LEU A 259 -39.83 -5.33 0.98
CA LEU A 259 -40.96 -5.84 1.77
C LEU A 259 -40.50 -6.49 3.08
N ASN A 260 -39.29 -7.07 3.10
CA ASN A 260 -38.72 -7.76 4.26
C ASN A 260 -37.94 -6.81 5.20
N ALA A 261 -37.68 -5.56 4.80
CA ALA A 261 -36.93 -4.57 5.58
C ALA A 261 -37.81 -3.35 5.93
N PRO A 262 -38.39 -3.29 7.15
CA PRO A 262 -39.35 -2.25 7.53
C PRO A 262 -38.78 -0.82 7.58
N SER A 263 -37.45 -0.66 7.63
CA SER A 263 -36.73 0.63 7.59
C SER A 263 -36.46 1.14 6.17
N PHE A 264 -36.71 0.34 5.14
CA PHE A 264 -36.33 0.66 3.76
C PHE A 264 -37.34 1.62 3.11
N THR A 265 -36.96 2.89 2.92
CA THR A 265 -37.78 3.89 2.22
C THR A 265 -37.18 4.29 0.88
N ALA A 266 -37.99 4.78 -0.05
CA ALA A 266 -37.55 5.28 -1.36
C ALA A 266 -36.34 6.24 -1.33
N ARG A 267 -36.23 7.03 -0.25
CA ARG A 267 -35.15 8.01 -0.03
C ARG A 267 -33.80 7.35 0.28
N ASN A 268 -33.78 6.06 0.57
CA ASN A 268 -32.60 5.29 0.96
C ASN A 268 -31.77 4.78 -0.24
N LEU A 269 -32.23 5.02 -1.47
CA LEU A 269 -31.48 4.73 -2.67
C LEU A 269 -30.57 5.91 -3.01
N LEU A 270 -29.27 5.76 -2.74
CA LEU A 270 -28.25 6.71 -3.15
C LEU A 270 -27.75 6.34 -4.54
N LEU A 271 -28.03 7.19 -5.52
CA LEU A 271 -27.51 7.10 -6.89
C LEU A 271 -26.14 7.77 -6.97
N SER A 272 -25.11 7.02 -7.36
CA SER A 272 -23.79 7.60 -7.65
C SER A 272 -23.79 8.19 -9.06
N SER A 273 -23.45 9.47 -9.19
CA SER A 273 -23.60 10.27 -10.43
C SER A 273 -22.62 9.95 -11.56
N LYS A 274 -22.00 8.76 -11.57
CA LYS A 274 -21.02 8.38 -12.59
C LYS A 274 -21.61 7.74 -13.86
N THR A 275 -22.94 7.70 -14.02
CA THR A 275 -23.59 7.11 -15.22
C THR A 275 -24.06 8.18 -16.22
N PRO A 276 -23.84 8.02 -17.54
CA PRO A 276 -24.12 9.07 -18.55
C PRO A 276 -25.62 9.37 -18.81
N ASN A 277 -26.54 8.51 -18.35
CA ASN A 277 -27.99 8.59 -18.64
C ASN A 277 -28.85 8.74 -17.37
N SER A 278 -28.40 9.60 -16.45
CA SER A 278 -28.96 9.70 -15.09
C SER A 278 -30.46 10.08 -15.04
N SER A 279 -31.01 10.85 -15.98
CA SER A 279 -32.38 11.37 -15.90
C SER A 279 -33.48 10.33 -16.17
N LEU A 280 -33.38 9.54 -17.25
CA LEU A 280 -34.38 8.51 -17.60
C LEU A 280 -34.33 7.29 -16.68
N LEU A 281 -33.13 6.96 -16.18
CA LEU A 281 -32.93 5.93 -15.18
C LEU A 281 -33.48 6.36 -13.81
N PHE A 282 -33.34 7.63 -13.45
CA PHE A 282 -33.94 8.19 -12.23
C PHE A 282 -35.46 8.07 -12.28
N GLU A 283 -36.12 8.50 -13.36
CA GLU A 283 -37.56 8.34 -13.58
C GLU A 283 -38.03 6.88 -13.44
N SER A 284 -37.33 5.94 -14.06
CA SER A 284 -37.72 4.51 -14.03
C SER A 284 -37.55 3.90 -12.63
N ILE A 285 -36.46 4.21 -11.93
CA ILE A 285 -36.23 3.76 -10.54
C ILE A 285 -37.27 4.41 -9.61
N PHE A 286 -37.52 5.71 -9.76
CA PHE A 286 -38.51 6.43 -8.97
C PHE A 286 -39.92 5.86 -9.17
N ARG A 287 -40.32 5.53 -10.41
CA ARG A 287 -41.61 4.87 -10.71
C ARG A 287 -41.74 3.48 -10.08
N VAL A 288 -40.71 2.64 -10.16
CA VAL A 288 -40.70 1.31 -9.53
C VAL A 288 -40.83 1.42 -8.01
N VAL A 289 -40.13 2.38 -7.42
CA VAL A 289 -40.11 2.62 -5.97
C VAL A 289 -41.38 3.31 -5.46
N TRP A 290 -41.98 4.20 -6.25
CA TRP A 290 -43.26 4.85 -5.95
C TRP A 290 -44.43 3.86 -6.02
N SER A 291 -44.38 2.93 -6.99
CA SER A 291 -45.30 1.79 -7.10
C SER A 291 -45.27 0.86 -5.88
N LEU A 292 -44.13 0.73 -5.17
CA LEU A 292 -44.00 -0.10 -3.96
C LEU A 292 -44.81 0.43 -2.77
N LYS A 293 -45.11 1.74 -2.72
CA LYS A 293 -45.88 2.35 -1.63
C LYS A 293 -47.39 2.39 -1.90
N GLY A 294 -47.88 1.80 -3.00
CA GLY A 294 -49.30 1.76 -3.33
C GLY A 294 -49.92 3.10 -3.75
N TYR A 295 -49.10 4.12 -4.06
CA TYR A 295 -49.61 5.38 -4.61
C TYR A 295 -49.82 5.24 -6.12
N PRO A 296 -50.93 5.77 -6.66
CA PRO A 296 -51.18 5.74 -8.10
C PRO A 296 -50.09 6.51 -8.84
N VAL A 297 -49.54 5.89 -9.88
CA VAL A 297 -48.61 6.54 -10.81
C VAL A 297 -49.45 7.48 -11.67
N LEU A 298 -49.27 8.79 -11.51
CA LEU A 298 -49.84 9.76 -12.45
C LEU A 298 -49.13 9.60 -13.79
N ALA A 299 -49.93 9.42 -14.85
CA ALA A 299 -49.50 9.14 -16.22
C ALA A 299 -48.66 10.27 -16.80
#